data_AF-A0A7R9E330-F1
#
_entry.id   AF-A0A7R9E330-F1
#
_cell.length_a   1.000
_cell.length_b   1.000
_cell.length_c   1.000
_cell.angle_alpha   90.00
_cell.angle_beta   90.00
_cell.angle_gamma   90.00
#
_symmetry.space_group_name_H-M   'P 1'
#
loop_
_entity.id
_entity.type
_entity.pdbx_description
1 polymer ?
#
loop_
_entity_poly.entity_id
_entity_poly.type
_entity_poly.pdbx_seq_one_letter_code
_entity_poly.pdbx_strand_id
1 'polypeptide(L)'
;LIPVTAFGLGTWQVKRRKWKLELIENLATRFNAPPQNLPYDLSELNEMEYSSVRVKGRFDHSQELYMGPRSLLVGGDAAGQGGMFSQSSGSQTGYLVITPFHLADRDLTILVNRGWVPAKMKNPEQRKQGQVEGDVELVGLVRLNETRPPFTPKNNANTLLYRDLEQMAEMVGAAPVYLEATESSSVPGGPIGGQTRISLRNEHMSYIIT
;
A
#
# COMPACT_ATOMS: atom_id res chain seq x y z
N LEU A 1 14.61 -8.83 -44.26
CA LEU A 1 14.87 -8.16 -42.96
C LEU A 1 13.57 -7.89 -42.18
N ILE A 2 12.57 -7.23 -42.77
CA ILE A 2 11.27 -6.91 -42.14
C ILE A 2 10.48 -8.13 -41.57
N PRO A 3 10.38 -9.30 -42.24
CA PRO A 3 9.58 -10.42 -41.71
C PRO A 3 10.23 -11.14 -40.51
N VAL A 4 11.57 -11.17 -40.45
CA VAL A 4 12.31 -11.81 -39.34
C VAL A 4 12.20 -10.97 -38.07
N THR A 5 12.29 -9.64 -38.19
CA THR A 5 12.10 -8.74 -37.06
C THR A 5 10.65 -8.76 -36.56
N ALA A 6 9.66 -8.82 -37.45
CA ALA A 6 8.25 -8.96 -37.07
C ALA A 6 7.96 -10.28 -36.33
N PHE A 7 8.54 -11.39 -36.77
CA PHE A 7 8.40 -12.69 -36.09
C PHE A 7 9.12 -12.73 -34.73
N GLY A 8 10.32 -12.16 -34.64
CA GLY A 8 11.05 -12.01 -33.38
C GLY A 8 10.30 -11.13 -32.37
N LEU A 9 9.69 -10.03 -32.82
CA LEU A 9 8.82 -9.20 -31.99
C LEU A 9 7.53 -9.93 -31.61
N GLY A 10 6.90 -10.65 -32.53
CA GLY A 10 5.68 -11.43 -32.24
C GLY A 10 5.90 -12.52 -31.19
N THR A 11 6.99 -13.27 -31.29
CA THR A 11 7.36 -14.28 -30.29
C THR A 11 7.70 -13.66 -28.93
N TRP A 12 8.41 -12.52 -28.93
CA TRP A 12 8.67 -11.77 -27.69
C TRP A 12 7.38 -11.28 -27.03
N GLN A 13 6.43 -10.72 -27.80
CA GLN A 13 5.14 -10.25 -27.28
C GLN A 13 4.34 -11.39 -26.63
N VAL A 14 4.31 -12.57 -27.24
CA VAL A 14 3.63 -13.75 -26.66
C VAL A 14 4.31 -14.21 -25.37
N LYS A 15 5.65 -14.30 -25.36
CA LYS A 15 6.40 -14.68 -24.15
C LYS A 15 6.19 -13.67 -23.02
N ARG A 16 6.28 -12.38 -23.34
CA ARG A 16 6.05 -11.27 -22.41
C ARG A 16 4.63 -11.31 -21.83
N ARG A 17 3.62 -11.62 -22.65
CA ARG A 17 2.23 -11.77 -22.20
C ARG A 17 2.07 -12.96 -21.25
N LYS A 18 2.59 -14.15 -21.60
CA LYS A 18 2.49 -15.35 -20.74
C LYS A 18 3.11 -15.10 -19.37
N TRP A 19 4.35 -14.59 -19.37
CA TRP A 19 5.06 -14.23 -18.14
C TRP A 19 4.29 -13.19 -17.30
N LYS A 20 3.66 -12.19 -17.93
CA LYS A 20 2.81 -11.22 -17.21
C LYS A 20 1.58 -11.89 -16.59
N LEU A 21 0.93 -12.81 -17.30
CA LEU A 21 -0.24 -13.53 -16.78
C LEU A 21 0.14 -14.39 -15.57
N GLU A 22 1.24 -15.13 -15.65
CA GLU A 22 1.79 -15.92 -14.54
C GLU A 22 2.07 -15.04 -13.31
N LEU A 23 2.63 -13.83 -13.52
CA LEU A 23 2.86 -12.88 -12.42
C LEU A 23 1.55 -12.40 -11.77
N ILE A 24 0.53 -12.07 -12.57
CA ILE A 24 -0.79 -11.67 -12.04
C ILE A 24 -1.41 -12.81 -11.25
N GLU A 25 -1.35 -14.04 -11.77
CA GLU A 25 -1.92 -15.22 -11.13
C GLU A 25 -1.22 -15.53 -9.79
N ASN A 26 0.11 -15.44 -9.75
CA ASN A 26 0.87 -15.60 -8.51
C ASN A 26 0.50 -14.54 -7.47
N LEU A 27 0.37 -13.27 -7.87
CA LEU A 27 -0.05 -12.20 -6.97
C LEU A 27 -1.48 -12.38 -6.47
N ALA A 28 -2.41 -12.75 -7.36
CA ALA A 28 -3.79 -13.04 -6.99
C ALA A 28 -3.87 -14.23 -6.02
N THR A 29 -3.03 -15.26 -6.20
CA THR A 29 -2.96 -16.42 -5.31
C THR A 29 -2.49 -16.01 -3.91
N ARG A 30 -1.42 -15.21 -3.81
CA ARG A 30 -0.93 -14.70 -2.52
C ARG A 30 -1.94 -13.79 -1.82
N PHE A 31 -2.58 -12.90 -2.59
CA PHE A 31 -3.56 -11.97 -2.08
C PHE A 31 -4.79 -12.68 -1.50
N ASN A 32 -5.28 -13.71 -2.18
CA ASN A 32 -6.45 -14.49 -1.76
C ASN A 32 -6.13 -15.62 -0.76
N ALA A 33 -4.86 -15.84 -0.43
CA ALA A 33 -4.47 -16.82 0.57
C ALA A 33 -4.99 -16.43 1.97
N PRO A 34 -5.30 -17.41 2.83
CA PRO A 34 -5.76 -17.11 4.19
C PRO A 34 -4.69 -16.30 4.95
N PRO A 35 -5.10 -15.32 5.79
CA PRO A 35 -4.16 -14.53 6.56
C PRO A 35 -3.28 -15.38 7.47
N GLN A 36 -1.97 -15.15 7.42
CA GLN A 36 -0.98 -15.79 8.27
C GLN A 36 -0.63 -14.91 9.47
N ASN A 37 0.06 -15.43 10.48
CA ASN A 37 0.55 -14.60 11.58
C ASN A 37 1.80 -13.83 11.14
N LEU A 38 2.06 -12.69 11.78
CA LEU A 38 3.29 -11.94 11.55
C LEU A 38 4.49 -12.78 12.05
N PRO A 39 5.48 -13.09 11.19
CA PRO A 39 6.61 -13.91 11.58
C PRO A 39 7.43 -13.24 12.69
N TYR A 40 8.16 -14.05 13.46
CA TYR A 40 9.09 -13.54 14.47
C TYR A 40 10.37 -12.98 13.85
N ASP A 41 10.86 -13.62 12.80
CA ASP A 41 11.91 -13.07 11.94
C ASP A 41 11.28 -12.15 10.89
N LEU A 42 11.54 -10.85 11.01
CA LEU A 42 11.01 -9.85 10.08
C LEU A 42 11.63 -9.97 8.68
N SER A 43 12.75 -10.69 8.53
CA SER A 43 13.41 -10.92 7.25
C SER A 43 12.54 -11.74 6.30
N GLU A 44 11.67 -12.61 6.85
CA GLU A 44 10.69 -13.41 6.09
C GLU A 44 9.70 -12.53 5.32
N LEU A 45 9.44 -11.30 5.79
CA LEU A 45 8.50 -10.39 5.15
C LEU A 45 8.92 -9.98 3.73
N ASN A 46 10.22 -10.05 3.42
CA ASN A 46 10.75 -9.78 2.08
C ASN A 46 10.17 -10.72 1.01
N GLU A 47 9.79 -11.95 1.40
CA GLU A 47 9.19 -12.92 0.50
C GLU A 47 7.65 -12.90 0.54
N MET A 48 7.07 -12.16 1.49
CA MET A 48 5.64 -12.11 1.75
C MET A 48 4.93 -10.92 1.10
N GLU A 49 5.56 -10.15 0.20
CA GLU A 49 4.87 -9.04 -0.47
C GLU A 49 3.56 -9.52 -1.11
N TYR A 50 2.48 -8.76 -0.88
CA TYR A 50 1.10 -9.08 -1.27
C TYR A 50 0.47 -10.29 -0.54
N SER A 51 1.06 -10.76 0.55
CA SER A 51 0.45 -11.77 1.42
C SER A 51 -0.29 -11.10 2.58
N SER A 52 -1.44 -11.67 2.93
CA SER A 52 -2.25 -11.21 4.07
C SER A 52 -1.66 -11.69 5.39
N VAL A 53 -1.51 -10.78 6.35
CA VAL A 53 -1.02 -11.05 7.70
C VAL A 53 -2.00 -10.51 8.74
N ARG A 54 -2.24 -11.29 9.79
CA ARG A 54 -3.04 -10.91 10.96
C ARG A 54 -2.13 -10.42 12.08
N VAL A 55 -2.48 -9.28 12.67
CA VAL A 55 -1.82 -8.71 13.84
C VAL A 55 -2.85 -8.24 14.87
N LYS A 56 -2.48 -8.28 16.15
CA LYS A 56 -3.26 -7.75 17.26
C LYS A 56 -2.41 -6.75 18.06
N GLY A 57 -3.01 -5.66 18.50
CA GLY A 57 -2.27 -4.57 19.13
C GLY A 57 -3.07 -3.29 19.21
N ARG A 58 -2.39 -2.18 19.50
CA ARG A 58 -3.01 -0.86 19.68
C ARG A 58 -2.36 0.17 18.77
N PHE A 59 -3.16 1.10 18.26
CA PHE A 59 -2.67 2.23 17.47
C PHE A 59 -2.15 3.36 18.37
N ASP A 60 -1.04 3.97 17.98
CA ASP A 60 -0.61 5.26 18.52
C ASP A 60 -1.07 6.39 17.59
N HIS A 61 -2.26 6.92 17.89
CA HIS A 61 -2.86 8.01 17.12
C HIS A 61 -2.15 9.37 17.28
N SER A 62 -1.21 9.50 18.21
CA SER A 62 -0.46 10.75 18.41
C SER A 62 0.66 10.95 17.38
N GLN A 63 1.10 9.87 16.74
CA GLN A 63 2.24 9.84 15.81
C GLN A 63 1.83 9.45 14.37
N GLU A 64 0.64 9.88 13.94
CA GLU A 64 0.16 9.57 12.58
C GLU A 64 0.99 10.28 11.49
N LEU A 65 1.41 9.51 10.49
CA LEU A 65 2.06 9.96 9.27
C LEU A 65 1.04 10.00 8.12
N TYR A 66 1.26 10.92 7.18
CA TYR A 66 0.34 11.12 6.05
C TYR A 66 1.07 11.01 4.73
N MET A 67 0.60 10.10 3.87
CA MET A 67 1.14 9.93 2.53
C MET A 67 0.16 10.41 1.47
N GLY A 68 0.56 11.37 0.65
CA GLY A 68 -0.30 11.95 -0.37
C GLY A 68 0.36 13.05 -1.19
N PRO A 69 -0.35 13.62 -2.17
CA PRO A 69 -1.76 13.35 -2.50
C PRO A 69 -1.98 11.94 -3.08
N ARG A 70 -3.12 11.33 -2.76
CA ARG A 70 -3.62 10.07 -3.35
C ARG A 70 -5.09 10.21 -3.72
N SER A 71 -5.49 9.63 -4.85
CA SER A 71 -6.90 9.49 -5.22
C SER A 71 -7.51 8.28 -4.52
N LEU A 72 -8.77 8.41 -4.10
CA LEU A 72 -9.56 7.28 -3.60
C LEU A 72 -9.65 6.17 -4.67
N LEU A 73 -9.51 4.92 -4.26
CA LEU A 73 -9.81 3.77 -5.10
C LEU A 73 -11.21 3.23 -4.79
N VAL A 74 -11.98 2.94 -5.84
CA VAL A 74 -13.29 2.30 -5.78
C VAL A 74 -13.25 1.10 -6.72
N GLY A 75 -13.43 -0.11 -6.18
CA GLY A 75 -13.34 -1.36 -6.98
C GLY A 75 -11.95 -1.65 -7.54
N GLY A 76 -10.88 -1.13 -6.93
CA GLY A 76 -9.49 -1.29 -7.39
C GLY A 76 -9.02 -0.24 -8.40
N ASP A 77 -9.94 0.56 -8.95
CA ASP A 77 -9.63 1.66 -9.87
C ASP A 77 -9.75 3.02 -9.18
N ALA A 78 -8.98 4.01 -9.63
CA ALA A 78 -9.13 5.38 -9.14
C ALA A 78 -10.57 5.86 -9.39
N ALA A 79 -11.24 6.34 -8.33
CA ALA A 79 -12.51 7.02 -8.45
C ALA A 79 -12.33 8.24 -9.38
N GLY A 80 -12.90 8.16 -10.58
CA GLY A 80 -12.83 9.23 -11.58
C GLY A 80 -11.76 9.08 -12.67
N GLN A 81 -11.37 7.87 -13.08
CA GLN A 81 -10.62 7.66 -14.33
C GLN A 81 -11.45 8.06 -15.59
N GLY A 82 -11.55 9.36 -15.85
CA GLY A 82 -11.62 9.88 -17.21
C GLY A 82 -10.22 10.36 -17.60
N GLY A 83 -9.80 10.16 -18.85
CA GLY A 83 -8.42 10.33 -19.33
C GLY A 83 -7.78 11.71 -19.14
N MET A 84 -6.62 11.92 -19.78
CA MET A 84 -5.75 13.12 -19.68
C MET A 84 -6.46 14.48 -19.93
N PHE A 85 -7.73 14.49 -20.33
CA PHE A 85 -8.59 15.66 -20.53
C PHE A 85 -9.86 15.68 -19.66
N SER A 86 -10.00 14.77 -18.68
CA SER A 86 -11.17 14.77 -17.81
C SER A 86 -10.99 15.78 -16.67
N GLN A 87 -11.39 17.01 -16.96
CA GLN A 87 -11.90 17.95 -15.97
C GLN A 87 -13.23 17.38 -15.41
N SER A 88 -13.19 16.25 -14.71
CA SER A 88 -14.35 15.73 -13.99
C SER A 88 -14.15 15.93 -12.49
N SER A 89 -15.07 16.72 -11.96
CA SER A 89 -15.35 17.13 -10.58
C SER A 89 -15.64 15.94 -9.63
N GLY A 90 -14.81 14.90 -9.64
CA GLY A 90 -15.03 13.66 -8.87
C GLY A 90 -13.80 12.94 -8.33
N SER A 91 -12.57 13.24 -8.78
CA SER A 91 -11.36 12.66 -8.17
C SER A 91 -11.11 13.33 -6.83
N GLN A 92 -11.55 12.68 -5.75
CA GLN A 92 -11.28 13.15 -4.40
C GLN A 92 -9.79 12.93 -4.10
N THR A 93 -9.05 14.03 -4.00
CA THR A 93 -7.69 14.03 -3.47
C THR A 93 -7.73 13.87 -1.96
N GLY A 94 -6.89 12.98 -1.45
CA GLY A 94 -6.76 12.71 -0.04
C GLY A 94 -5.39 12.17 0.34
N TYR A 95 -5.33 11.54 1.50
CA TYR A 95 -4.11 11.04 2.10
C TYR A 95 -4.33 9.63 2.61
N LEU A 96 -3.29 8.80 2.51
CA LEU A 96 -3.20 7.57 3.27
C LEU A 96 -2.75 7.93 4.69
N VAL A 97 -3.44 7.37 5.68
CA VAL A 97 -3.12 7.55 7.11
C VAL A 97 -2.30 6.33 7.55
N ILE A 98 -1.06 6.58 7.92
CA ILE A 98 -0.14 5.57 8.44
C ILE A 98 0.01 5.83 9.94
N THR A 99 -0.26 4.81 10.73
CA THR A 99 -0.27 4.92 12.19
C THR A 99 0.65 3.86 12.77
N PRO A 100 1.54 4.22 13.72
CA PRO A 100 2.32 3.24 14.46
C PRO A 100 1.38 2.30 15.22
N PHE A 101 1.72 1.02 15.22
CA PHE A 101 0.92 -0.04 15.81
C PHE A 101 1.78 -0.88 16.73
N HIS A 102 1.50 -0.81 18.03
CA HIS A 102 2.20 -1.60 19.03
C HIS A 102 1.60 -2.99 19.07
N LEU A 103 2.40 -4.01 18.77
CA LEU A 103 1.96 -5.39 18.81
C LEU A 103 1.68 -5.84 20.25
N ALA A 104 0.62 -6.63 20.43
CA ALA A 104 0.23 -7.14 21.74
C ALA A 104 1.05 -8.38 22.16
N ASP A 105 1.61 -9.12 21.20
CA ASP A 105 2.33 -10.38 21.44
C ASP A 105 3.83 -10.19 21.70
N ARG A 106 4.39 -9.01 21.39
CA ARG A 106 5.82 -8.69 21.55
C ARG A 106 6.05 -7.18 21.61
N ASP A 107 7.17 -6.77 22.21
CA ASP A 107 7.58 -5.36 22.29
C ASP A 107 8.14 -4.86 20.95
N LEU A 108 7.26 -4.70 19.98
CA LEU A 108 7.58 -4.24 18.64
C LEU A 108 6.47 -3.32 18.13
N THR A 109 6.88 -2.20 17.56
CA THR A 109 5.99 -1.25 16.88
C THR A 109 6.19 -1.38 15.37
N ILE A 110 5.11 -1.50 14.61
CA ILE A 110 5.14 -1.54 13.15
C ILE A 110 4.33 -0.39 12.55
N LEU A 111 4.46 -0.16 11.25
CA LEU A 111 3.68 0.84 10.52
C LEU A 111 2.45 0.18 9.90
N VAL A 112 1.27 0.72 10.17
CA VAL A 112 0.02 0.26 9.54
C VAL A 112 -0.61 1.41 8.77
N ASN A 113 -0.72 1.26 7.45
CA ASN A 113 -1.54 2.11 6.62
C ASN A 113 -3.00 1.72 6.79
N ARG A 114 -3.73 2.54 7.53
CA ARG A 114 -5.14 2.32 7.87
C ARG A 114 -6.07 2.59 6.70
N GLY A 115 -5.58 3.27 5.66
CA GLY A 115 -6.34 3.56 4.46
C GLY A 115 -6.42 5.04 4.14
N TRP A 116 -7.31 5.37 3.22
CA TRP A 116 -7.46 6.70 2.65
C TRP A 116 -8.48 7.56 3.40
N VAL A 117 -8.18 8.85 3.55
CA VAL A 117 -9.11 9.87 4.01
C VAL A 117 -9.14 11.06 3.04
N PRO A 118 -10.30 11.73 2.86
CA PRO A 118 -10.36 12.95 2.06
C PRO A 118 -9.49 14.04 2.70
N ALA A 119 -8.97 14.97 1.90
CA ALA A 119 -8.08 16.03 2.40
C ALA A 119 -8.66 16.83 3.59
N LYS A 120 -9.98 17.02 3.62
CA LYS A 120 -10.70 17.71 4.72
C LYS A 120 -10.67 16.93 6.05
N MET A 121 -10.46 15.62 6.01
CA MET A 121 -10.38 14.72 7.16
C MET A 121 -8.95 14.26 7.47
N LYS A 122 -7.94 14.97 6.94
CA LYS A 122 -6.53 14.71 7.31
C LYS A 122 -6.33 14.86 8.83
N ASN A 123 -6.89 15.92 9.41
CA ASN A 123 -6.81 16.17 10.86
C ASN A 123 -7.58 15.08 11.65
N PRO A 124 -6.93 14.40 12.62
CA PRO A 124 -7.55 13.41 13.50
C PRO A 124 -8.87 13.87 14.14
N GLU A 125 -8.97 15.14 14.53
CA GLU A 125 -10.15 15.71 15.19
C GLU A 125 -11.41 15.68 14.32
N GLN A 126 -11.24 15.65 12.99
CA GLN A 126 -12.34 15.57 12.02
C GLN A 126 -12.80 14.12 11.78
N ARG A 127 -12.14 13.13 12.39
CA ARG A 127 -12.41 11.69 12.20
C ARG A 127 -12.30 10.89 13.50
N LYS A 128 -12.85 11.42 14.60
CA LYS A 128 -12.80 10.79 15.93
C LYS A 128 -13.32 9.35 15.97
N GLN A 129 -14.37 9.07 15.20
CA GLN A 129 -14.92 7.70 15.07
C GLN A 129 -13.89 6.72 14.48
N GLY A 130 -12.97 7.22 13.65
CA GLY A 130 -11.85 6.47 13.13
C GLY A 130 -10.63 6.44 14.05
N GLN A 131 -10.66 7.00 15.26
CA GLN A 131 -9.57 6.87 16.25
C GLN A 131 -9.93 5.73 17.19
N VAL A 132 -9.61 4.50 16.78
CA VAL A 132 -10.01 3.31 17.52
C VAL A 132 -9.11 3.16 18.74
N GLU A 133 -9.70 3.24 19.93
CA GLU A 133 -8.97 3.07 21.18
C GLU A 133 -8.90 1.60 21.60
N GLY A 134 -7.83 1.24 22.32
CA GLY A 134 -7.63 -0.10 22.86
C GLY A 134 -7.02 -1.10 21.87
N ASP A 135 -7.07 -2.38 22.25
CA ASP A 135 -6.53 -3.47 21.46
C ASP A 135 -7.49 -3.86 20.34
N VAL A 136 -6.98 -3.91 19.12
CA VAL A 136 -7.69 -4.34 17.93
C VAL A 136 -6.95 -5.47 17.23
N GLU A 137 -7.68 -6.32 16.55
CA GLU A 137 -7.13 -7.28 15.59
C GLU A 137 -7.42 -6.78 14.19
N LEU A 138 -6.41 -6.81 13.31
CA LEU A 138 -6.57 -6.42 11.92
C LEU A 138 -5.83 -7.37 10.99
N VAL A 139 -6.32 -7.43 9.75
CA VAL A 139 -5.64 -8.11 8.64
C VAL A 139 -5.10 -7.04 7.72
N GLY A 140 -3.78 -7.08 7.51
CA GLY A 140 -3.06 -6.17 6.64
C GLY A 140 -2.28 -6.92 5.57
N LEU A 141 -2.11 -6.28 4.42
CA LEU A 141 -1.30 -6.78 3.32
C LEU A 141 0.14 -6.32 3.50
N VAL A 142 1.10 -7.25 3.43
CA VAL A 142 2.53 -6.91 3.50
C VAL A 142 2.93 -6.14 2.24
N ARG A 143 3.57 -4.98 2.43
CA ARG A 143 4.15 -4.20 1.34
C ARG A 143 5.58 -3.80 1.66
N LEU A 144 6.46 -3.96 0.67
CA LEU A 144 7.88 -3.67 0.83
C LEU A 144 8.19 -2.19 0.59
N ASN A 145 9.42 -1.81 0.93
CA ASN A 145 9.93 -0.46 0.70
C ASN A 145 9.79 -0.03 -0.77
N GLU A 146 9.42 1.23 -0.99
CA GLU A 146 9.37 1.83 -2.31
C GLU A 146 10.59 2.73 -2.50
N THR A 147 11.39 2.43 -3.52
CA THR A 147 12.46 3.34 -3.92
C THR A 147 11.86 4.64 -4.42
N ARG A 148 12.45 5.76 -4.01
CA ARG A 148 12.07 7.10 -4.47
C ARG A 148 11.91 7.14 -6.00
N PRO A 149 10.72 7.46 -6.52
CA PRO A 149 10.53 7.56 -7.96
C PRO A 149 11.36 8.71 -8.56
N PRO A 150 11.87 8.57 -9.81
CA PRO A 150 12.54 9.66 -10.51
C PRO A 150 11.67 10.92 -10.54
N PHE A 151 12.29 12.10 -10.44
CA PHE A 151 11.63 13.40 -10.45
C PHE A 151 10.61 13.66 -9.33
N THR A 152 10.47 12.75 -8.35
CA THR A 152 9.69 13.00 -7.13
C THR A 152 10.57 13.71 -6.11
N PRO A 153 10.13 14.82 -5.47
CA PRO A 153 10.88 15.44 -4.37
C PRO A 153 11.17 14.45 -3.23
N LYS A 154 12.14 14.78 -2.37
CA LYS A 154 12.32 14.00 -1.13
C LYS A 154 11.09 14.17 -0.24
N ASN A 155 10.76 13.13 0.52
CA ASN A 155 9.77 13.22 1.59
C ASN A 155 10.14 14.34 2.58
N ASN A 156 9.12 14.94 3.19
CA ASN A 156 9.28 15.89 4.28
C ASN A 156 8.42 15.45 5.48
N ALA A 157 8.64 16.06 6.64
CA ALA A 157 7.96 15.69 7.88
C ALA A 157 6.43 15.85 7.85
N ASN A 158 5.90 16.72 6.98
CA ASN A 158 4.47 17.06 6.98
C ASN A 158 3.65 16.20 6.02
N THR A 159 4.27 15.68 4.95
CA THR A 159 3.62 14.85 3.91
C THR A 159 4.65 13.99 3.19
N LEU A 160 4.43 12.69 3.24
CA LEU A 160 5.21 11.68 2.54
C LEU A 160 4.65 11.52 1.12
N LEU A 161 5.53 11.43 0.13
CA LEU A 161 5.16 11.29 -1.28
C LEU A 161 5.25 9.82 -1.75
N TYR A 162 6.17 9.05 -1.16
CA TYR A 162 6.43 7.63 -1.44
C TYR A 162 6.71 6.86 -0.14
N ARG A 163 6.62 5.54 -0.20
CA ARG A 163 6.80 4.65 0.96
C ARG A 163 8.28 4.33 1.22
N ASP A 164 8.94 5.21 1.98
CA ASP A 164 10.29 4.98 2.51
C ASP A 164 10.20 4.43 3.93
N LEU A 165 10.34 3.11 4.09
CA LEU A 165 10.07 2.43 5.37
C LEU A 165 11.08 2.79 6.46
N GLU A 166 12.35 2.92 6.10
CA GLU A 166 13.40 3.30 7.05
C GLU A 166 13.13 4.69 7.59
N GLN A 167 12.93 5.66 6.69
CA GLN A 167 12.63 7.03 7.10
C GLN A 167 11.34 7.10 7.93
N MET A 168 10.28 6.42 7.50
CA MET A 168 9.00 6.40 8.21
C MET A 168 9.10 5.78 9.60
N ALA A 169 9.86 4.69 9.72
CA ALA A 169 10.10 4.00 10.98
C ALA A 169 10.90 4.89 11.95
N GLU A 170 11.95 5.54 11.47
CA GLU A 170 12.76 6.49 12.25
C GLU A 170 11.93 7.67 12.80
N MET A 171 10.98 8.20 12.01
CA MET A 171 10.15 9.34 12.42
C MET A 171 9.27 9.06 13.64
N VAL A 172 8.92 7.80 13.90
CA VAL A 172 7.93 7.41 14.93
C VAL A 172 8.45 6.35 15.91
N GLY A 173 9.71 5.92 15.77
CA GLY A 173 10.30 4.87 16.60
C GLY A 173 9.69 3.49 16.37
N ALA A 174 9.38 3.14 15.12
CA ALA A 174 8.88 1.81 14.73
C ALA A 174 9.98 0.98 14.06
N ALA A 175 9.69 -0.30 13.81
CA ALA A 175 10.45 -1.12 12.88
C ALA A 175 10.02 -0.82 11.43
N PRO A 176 10.89 -1.03 10.41
CA PRO A 176 10.59 -0.79 8.99
C PRO A 176 9.67 -1.88 8.40
N VAL A 177 8.60 -2.21 9.11
CA VAL A 177 7.56 -3.16 8.71
C VAL A 177 6.30 -2.39 8.40
N TYR A 178 5.68 -2.68 7.26
CA TYR A 178 4.53 -1.95 6.77
C TYR A 178 3.39 -2.86 6.30
N LEU A 179 2.21 -2.65 6.85
CA LEU A 179 0.99 -3.36 6.49
C LEU A 179 -0.06 -2.40 5.94
N GLU A 180 -0.69 -2.74 4.81
CA GLU A 180 -1.87 -2.02 4.30
C GLU A 180 -3.14 -2.70 4.82
N ALA A 181 -3.89 -2.00 5.67
CA ALA A 181 -5.14 -2.51 6.21
C ALA A 181 -6.11 -2.88 5.09
N THR A 182 -6.68 -4.08 5.17
CA THR A 182 -7.68 -4.57 4.23
C THR A 182 -9.01 -3.82 4.42
N GLU A 183 -9.92 -3.93 3.44
CA GLU A 183 -11.23 -3.28 3.50
C GLU A 183 -12.03 -3.66 4.76
N SER A 184 -11.89 -4.90 5.25
CA SER A 184 -12.55 -5.38 6.47
C SER A 184 -12.09 -4.67 7.74
N SER A 185 -10.97 -3.95 7.70
CA SER A 185 -10.44 -3.16 8.81
C SER A 185 -10.87 -1.68 8.74
N SER A 186 -11.71 -1.31 7.77
CA SER A 186 -12.24 0.05 7.62
C SER A 186 -13.24 0.35 8.73
N VAL A 187 -13.17 1.58 9.26
CA VAL A 187 -14.10 2.04 10.31
C VAL A 187 -15.00 3.12 9.72
N PRO A 188 -16.34 3.06 9.92
CA PRO A 188 -17.24 4.14 9.51
C PRO A 188 -16.78 5.50 10.05
N GLY A 189 -16.67 6.49 9.18
CA GLY A 189 -16.15 7.83 9.53
C GLY A 189 -14.63 7.90 9.75
N GLY A 190 -13.91 6.79 9.55
CA GLY A 190 -12.46 6.70 9.61
C GLY A 190 -11.79 6.48 8.25
N PRO A 191 -10.49 6.13 8.23
CA PRO A 191 -9.79 5.78 7.01
C PRO A 191 -10.43 4.57 6.29
N ILE A 192 -10.48 4.66 4.96
CA ILE A 192 -11.02 3.62 4.08
C ILE A 192 -9.88 2.68 3.71
N GLY A 193 -9.90 1.44 4.22
CA GLY A 193 -8.91 0.40 3.93
C GLY A 193 -9.00 -0.13 2.49
N GLY A 194 -8.18 -1.13 2.16
CA GLY A 194 -8.21 -1.79 0.85
C GLY A 194 -7.72 -0.91 -0.31
N GLN A 195 -6.90 0.11 -0.03
CA GLN A 195 -6.43 1.08 -1.03
C GLN A 195 -5.20 0.61 -1.81
N THR A 196 -4.94 -0.70 -1.82
CA THR A 196 -3.85 -1.30 -2.57
C THR A 196 -4.25 -1.47 -4.03
N ARG A 197 -3.53 -0.83 -4.96
CA ARG A 197 -3.65 -1.17 -6.38
C ARG A 197 -2.92 -2.48 -6.66
N ILE A 198 -3.68 -3.52 -7.01
CA ILE A 198 -3.15 -4.81 -7.51
C ILE A 198 -3.00 -4.75 -9.05
N SER A 199 -2.91 -3.55 -9.64
CA SER A 199 -2.59 -3.43 -11.06
C SER A 199 -1.08 -3.48 -11.23
N LEU A 200 -0.59 -4.50 -11.94
CA LEU A 200 0.76 -4.53 -12.50
C LEU A 200 0.88 -3.44 -13.57
N ARG A 201 1.04 -2.20 -13.13
CA ARG A 201 1.55 -1.12 -13.99
C ARG A 201 3.03 -1.45 -14.23
N ASN A 202 3.51 -1.21 -15.44
CA ASN A 202 4.86 -1.59 -15.91
C ASN A 202 6.04 -1.06 -15.07
N GLU A 203 5.81 -0.39 -13.94
CA GLU A 203 6.84 0.14 -13.04
C GLU A 203 7.34 -0.91 -12.03
N HIS A 204 6.49 -1.85 -11.56
CA HIS A 204 6.92 -2.98 -10.70
C HIS A 204 7.81 -4.00 -11.43
N MET A 205 7.79 -3.95 -12.76
CA MET A 205 8.63 -4.77 -13.63
C MET A 205 10.12 -4.51 -13.46
N SER A 206 10.50 -3.28 -13.17
CA SER A 206 11.92 -2.89 -13.13
C SER A 206 12.62 -3.42 -11.89
N TYR A 207 11.89 -3.75 -10.81
CA TYR A 207 12.49 -4.26 -9.57
C TYR A 207 12.67 -5.78 -9.55
N ILE A 208 11.92 -6.52 -10.37
CA ILE A 208 12.10 -7.98 -10.54
C ILE A 208 13.18 -8.27 -11.60
N ILE A 209 13.61 -7.25 -12.35
CA ILE A 209 14.60 -7.37 -13.42
C ILE A 209 15.76 -6.42 -13.11
N THR A 210 16.61 -6.82 -12.18
CA THR A 210 18.05 -6.52 -12.18
C THR A 210 18.75 -7.79 -11.74
#